data_AF-A0A1D8TKG0-F1
#
_entry.id   AF-A0A1D8TKG0-F1
#
_cell.length_a   1.000
_cell.length_b   1.000
_cell.length_c   1.000
_cell.angle_alpha   90.00
_cell.angle_beta   90.00
_cell.angle_gamma   90.00
#
_symmetry.space_group_name_H-M   'P 1'
#
loop_
_entity.id
_entity.type
_entity.pdbx_description
1 polymer ?
#
loop_
_entity_poly.entity_id
_entity_poly.type
_entity_poly.pdbx_seq_one_letter_code
_entity_poly.pdbx_strand_id
1 'polypeptide(L)' 'MIRSRIIRKWIVSPDGNIVVQAESRTFASGEQANTSQEVTVTRESGRSYSRSSSSSFASSTVKDKEAKSGKK' A
#
# COMPACT_ATOMS: atom_id res chain seq x y z
N MET A 1 10.07 16.96 0.35
CA MET A 1 10.83 15.69 0.27
C MET A 1 9.84 14.56 0.04
N ILE A 2 9.93 13.86 -1.08
CA ILE A 2 9.03 12.74 -1.41
C ILE A 2 9.63 11.47 -0.79
N ARG A 3 8.87 10.76 0.05
CA ARG A 3 9.26 9.45 0.57
C ARG A 3 8.46 8.39 -0.18
N SER A 4 9.15 7.46 -0.84
CA SER A 4 8.52 6.33 -1.51
C SER A 4 9.08 5.00 -0.99
N ARG A 5 8.22 3.99 -0.92
CA ARG A 5 8.62 2.62 -0.59
C ARG A 5 7.87 1.64 -1.49
N ILE A 6 8.59 0.69 -2.05
CA ILE A 6 8.02 -0.40 -2.84
C ILE A 6 8.35 -1.71 -2.13
N ILE A 7 7.34 -2.55 -1.93
CA ILE A 7 7.47 -3.90 -1.39
C ILE A 7 6.97 -4.87 -2.46
N ARG A 8 7.77 -5.89 -2.76
CA ARG A 8 7.43 -6.96 -3.70
C ARG A 8 7.47 -8.29 -2.97
N LYS A 9 6.46 -9.12 -3.20
CA LYS A 9 6.41 -10.52 -2.71
C LYS A 9 6.03 -11.44 -3.85
N TRP A 10 6.71 -12.58 -3.92
CA TRP A 10 6.47 -13.62 -4.91
C TRP A 10 6.17 -14.95 -4.21
N ILE A 11 5.26 -15.72 -4.79
CA ILE A 11 5.12 -17.15 -4.51
C ILE A 11 5.67 -17.86 -5.74
N VAL A 12 6.66 -18.72 -5.51
CA VAL A 12 7.38 -19.44 -6.57
C VAL A 12 7.06 -20.93 -6.40
N SER A 13 6.63 -21.59 -7.48
CA SER A 13 6.41 -23.03 -7.50
C SER A 13 7.75 -23.79 -7.51
N PRO A 14 7.76 -25.09 -7.18
CA PRO A 14 8.99 -25.89 -7.10
C PRO A 14 9.80 -25.96 -8.39
N ASP A 15 9.15 -25.75 -9.54
CA ASP A 15 9.74 -25.65 -10.88
C ASP A 15 10.39 -24.29 -11.18
N GLY A 16 10.32 -23.34 -10.25
CA GLY A 16 10.89 -22.00 -10.39
C GLY A 16 9.96 -20.95 -10.99
N ASN A 17 8.71 -21.30 -11.35
CA ASN A 17 7.77 -20.35 -11.92
C ASN A 17 7.11 -19.44 -10.86
N ILE A 18 6.90 -18.16 -11.18
CA ILE A 18 6.17 -17.23 -10.30
C ILE A 18 4.66 -17.44 -10.49
N VAL A 19 4.02 -18.05 -9.49
CA VAL A 19 2.57 -18.30 -9.49
C VAL A 19 1.77 -17.12 -8.95
N VAL A 20 2.35 -16.31 -8.07
CA VAL A 20 1.74 -15.09 -7.54
C VAL A 20 2.77 -13.99 -7.39
N GLN A 21 2.44 -12.79 -7.85
CA GLN A 21 3.19 -11.57 -7.58
C GLN A 21 2.28 -10.56 -6.87
N ALA A 22 2.75 -10.05 -5.75
CA ALA A 22 2.13 -8.94 -5.05
C ALA A 22 3.10 -7.76 -4.98
N GLU A 23 2.62 -6.57 -5.33
CA GLU A 23 3.38 -5.33 -5.22
C GLU A 23 2.58 -4.31 -4.41
N SER A 24 3.25 -3.65 -3.47
CA SER A 24 2.70 -2.52 -2.74
C SER A 24 3.61 -1.31 -2.93
N ARG A 25 3.04 -0.21 -3.39
CA ARG A 25 3.71 1.08 -3.55
C ARG A 25 3.11 2.07 -2.57
N THR A 26 3.93 2.67 -1.74
CA THR A 26 3.52 3.76 -0.86
C THR A 26 4.30 5.02 -1.21
N PHE A 27 3.59 6.13 -1.32
CA PHE A 27 4.13 7.45 -1.62
C PHE A 27 3.64 8.45 -0.58
N ALA A 28 4.53 9.28 -0.05
CA ALA A 28 4.19 10.38 0.84
C ALA A 28 4.84 11.68 0.36
N SER A 29 4.04 12.75 0.29
CA SER A 29 4.46 14.10 -0.06
C SER A 29 3.67 15.11 0.78
N GLY A 30 4.36 15.83 1.68
CA GLY A 30 3.68 16.70 2.64
C GLY A 30 2.74 15.90 3.55
N GLU A 31 1.49 16.34 3.66
CA GLU A 31 0.41 15.63 4.39
C GLU A 31 -0.27 14.53 3.55
N GLN A 32 0.04 14.41 2.26
CA GLN A 32 -0.60 13.43 1.40
C GLN A 32 0.18 12.12 1.41
N ALA A 33 -0.49 11.04 1.86
CA ALA A 33 0.01 9.68 1.79
C ALA A 33 -0.92 8.84 0.89
N ASN A 34 -0.34 8.19 -0.12
CA ASN A 34 -1.01 7.31 -1.05
C ASN A 34 -0.41 5.91 -0.97
N THR A 35 -1.26 4.88 -0.99
CA THR A 35 -0.82 3.49 -1.12
C THR A 35 -1.59 2.83 -2.26
N SER A 36 -0.85 2.15 -3.15
CA SER A 36 -1.36 1.31 -4.22
C SER A 36 -0.91 -0.13 -3.97
N GLN A 37 -1.79 -1.09 -4.21
CA GLN A 37 -1.51 -2.51 -4.08
C GLN A 37 -2.05 -3.26 -5.29
N GLU A 38 -1.23 -4.15 -5.83
CA GLU A 38 -1.54 -4.92 -7.03
C GLU A 38 -1.15 -6.38 -6.78
N VAL A 39 -2.03 -7.31 -7.16
CA VAL A 39 -1.79 -8.76 -7.09
C VAL A 39 -2.09 -9.37 -8.44
N THR A 40 -1.10 -10.08 -8.97
CA THR A 40 -1.18 -10.83 -10.21
C THR A 40 -1.02 -12.32 -9.89
N VAL A 41 -1.97 -13.13 -10.34
CA VAL A 41 -1.92 -14.59 -10.22
C VAL A 41 -1.73 -15.20 -11.59
N THR A 42 -0.67 -15.99 -11.75
CA THR A 42 -0.36 -16.74 -12.97
C THR A 42 -0.90 -18.16 -12.80
N ARG A 43 -1.86 -18.56 -13.63
CA ARG A 43 -2.31 -19.96 -13.73
C ARG A 43 -1.75 -20.59 -15.01
N GLU A 44 -1.45 -21.87 -14.93
CA GLU A 44 -0.90 -22.71 -16.01
C GLU A 44 -1.77 -22.72 -17.29
N SER A 45 -3.01 -22.23 -17.23
CA SER A 45 -3.84 -21.94 -18.40
C SER A 45 -3.97 -20.43 -18.63
N GLY A 46 -2.87 -19.78 -19.04
CA GLY A 46 -2.79 -18.53 -19.83
C GLY A 46 -3.58 -17.28 -19.43
N ARG A 47 -4.35 -17.29 -18.35
CA ARG A 47 -5.24 -16.20 -17.94
C ARG A 47 -4.75 -15.60 -16.63
N SER A 48 -4.05 -14.48 -16.78
CA SER A 48 -3.72 -13.58 -15.68
C SER A 48 -4.94 -12.73 -15.34
N TYR A 49 -5.39 -12.80 -14.09
CA TYR A 49 -6.44 -11.92 -13.57
C TYR A 49 -5.80 -10.96 -12.57
N SER A 50 -5.84 -9.66 -12.87
CA SER A 50 -5.44 -8.61 -11.92
C SER A 50 -6.68 -8.21 -11.11
N ARG A 51 -6.66 -8.43 -9.79
CA ARG A 51 -7.73 -7.95 -8.90
C ARG A 51 -7.13 -7.01 -7.87
N SER A 52 -7.24 -5.71 -8.15
CA SER A 52 -6.80 -4.62 -7.27
C SER A 52 -8.00 -4.04 -6.53
N SER A 53 -7.98 -4.02 -5.20
CA SER A 53 -8.97 -3.29 -4.39
C SER A 53 -8.39 -2.98 -3.02
N SER A 54 -7.83 -1.77 -2.85
CA SER A 54 -7.89 -0.98 -1.62
C SER A 54 -7.10 0.32 -1.83
N SER A 55 -7.80 1.45 -1.86
CA SER A 55 -7.21 2.77 -1.61
C SER A 55 -7.61 3.19 -0.20
N SER A 56 -6.62 3.45 0.66
CA SER A 56 -6.84 3.95 2.01
C SER A 56 -6.21 5.33 2.12
N PHE A 57 -7.03 6.35 2.34
CA PHE A 57 -6.59 7.71 2.63
C PHE A 57 -6.59 7.89 4.14
N ALA A 58 -5.42 8.01 4.75
CA ALA A 58 -5.31 8.41 6.15
C ALA A 58 -5.37 9.94 6.21
N SER A 59 -6.53 10.49 6.59
CA SER A 59 -6.69 11.93 6.87
C SER A 59 -6.63 12.15 8.38
N SER A 60 -5.53 12.72 8.88
CA SER A 60 -5.45 13.17 10.26
C SER A 60 -5.81 14.66 10.32
N THR A 61 -7.03 14.97 10.76
CA THR A 61 -7.37 16.35 11.14
C THR A 61 -6.83 16.59 12.55
N VAL A 62 -5.66 17.22 12.65
CA VAL A 62 -5.22 17.78 13.93
C VAL A 62 -6.09 19.01 14.18
N LYS A 63 -7.16 18.84 14.95
CA LYS A 63 -7.80 19.99 15.58
C LYS A 63 -7.01 20.27 16.85
N ASP A 64 -6.09 21.23 16.78
CA ASP A 64 -5.56 21.89 17.95
C ASP A 64 -6.72 22.59 18.68
N LYS A 65 -7.40 21.86 19.58
CA LYS A 65 -8.16 22.48 20.65
C LYS A 65 -7.18 22.73 21.78
N GLU A 66 -6.65 23.94 21.77
CA GLU A 66 -6.02 24.62 22.91
C GLU A 66 -6.85 24.37 24.18
N ALA A 67 -6.43 23.41 24.99
CA ALA A 67 -6.91 23.27 26.35
C ALA A 67 -6.03 24.15 27.24
N LYS A 68 -6.47 25.40 27.47
CA LYS A 68 -5.96 26.22 28.58
C LYS A 68 -6.28 25.49 29.90
N SER A 69 -5.34 24.68 30.35
CA SER A 69 -5.31 24.17 31.72
C SER A 69 -4.87 25.31 32.63
N GLY A 70 -5.83 26.06 33.14
CA GLY A 70 -5.61 26.95 34.27
C GLY A 70 -5.25 26.11 35.50
N LYS A 71 -4.05 26.34 36.04
CA LYS A 71 -3.67 25.85 37.36
C LYS A 71 -3.60 27.06 38.30
N LYS A 72 -4.34 26.93 39.41
CA LYS A 72 -4.49 27.89 40.52
C LYS A 72 -3.20 28.54 40.96
#